data_AF-A0A2T6AVT7-F1
#
_entry.id   AF-A0A2T6AVT7-F1
#
_cell.length_a   1.000
_cell.length_b   1.000
_cell.length_c   1.000
_cell.angle_alpha   90.00
_cell.angle_beta   90.00
_cell.angle_gamma   90.00
#
_symmetry.space_group_name_H-M   'P 1'
#
loop_
_entity.id
_entity.type
_entity.pdbx_description
1 polymer ?
#
loop_
_entity_poly.entity_id
_entity_poly.type
_entity_poly.pdbx_seq_one_letter_code
_entity_poly.pdbx_strand_id
1 'polypeptide(L)'
;MSQLRTALAALLLLSACSGSPFEDPTDGGTDGGTDGGTDGGIDSDRELPPGTASPKPDKRIVRYEARGTASTDGDSGNGYVTKVSYNRDSDTFSVDGLPFDGDNAYTRGTKVGSLGKVAVYEGKPTLDGIEQIQHRALYGVSSDGQVEFAIVRTGGYVDYGFGGFIYQRNGSVTLPAEGTNTADYRGQARYKGKFDSLRDFKAKSGLEYGRADMTMDIDYDDFNDGNGVKGRIYNRKIYDINGKEITDEVVAALSAESDRKQDGLPEIRFRVQQGVMDDNGEIVGTVSSSYYNGSGAIEGFEQGNYYAIVSGKNAERVVGVVVVEGDDPRWSGVTTRETGGFILKRKKASTN
;
A
#
# COMPACT_ATOMS: atom_id res chain seq x y z
N MET A 1 17.19 39.78 62.82
CA MET A 1 16.67 40.38 61.57
C MET A 1 16.49 39.26 60.58
N SER A 2 15.21 38.90 60.39
CA SER A 2 14.69 38.00 59.35
C SER A 2 15.12 38.46 57.97
N GLN A 3 15.47 37.55 57.05
CA GLN A 3 15.24 37.52 55.58
C GLN A 3 16.04 36.30 55.04
N LEU A 4 15.64 35.48 54.07
CA LEU A 4 14.40 35.17 53.38
C LEU A 4 14.75 33.85 52.66
N ARG A 5 14.03 32.74 52.93
CA ARG A 5 14.23 31.46 52.23
C ARG A 5 13.45 31.53 50.92
N THR A 6 14.14 31.62 49.78
CA THR A 6 13.50 31.54 48.46
C THR A 6 13.64 30.10 47.94
N ALA A 7 12.57 29.33 48.08
CA ALA A 7 12.41 28.05 47.39
C ALA A 7 11.95 28.33 45.95
N LEU A 8 12.75 27.97 44.96
CA LEU A 8 12.38 28.03 43.55
C LEU A 8 11.76 26.69 43.17
N ALA A 9 10.44 26.64 43.11
CA ALA A 9 9.69 25.51 42.56
C ALA A 9 9.65 25.65 41.03
N ALA A 10 10.35 24.76 40.31
CA ALA A 10 10.22 24.63 38.87
C ALA A 10 9.06 23.68 38.56
N LEU A 11 7.90 24.24 38.22
CA LEU A 11 6.79 23.51 37.60
C LEU A 11 7.16 23.23 36.13
N LEU A 12 7.50 21.99 35.80
CA LEU A 12 7.49 21.49 34.42
C LEU A 12 6.06 21.08 34.08
N LEU A 13 5.34 21.97 33.39
CA LEU A 13 4.09 21.62 32.73
C LEU A 13 4.43 20.75 31.51
N LEU A 14 4.26 19.43 31.62
CA LEU A 14 4.11 18.57 30.46
C LEU A 14 2.78 18.93 29.79
N SER A 15 2.83 19.66 28.68
CA SER A 15 1.71 19.71 27.74
C SER A 15 1.64 18.34 27.05
N ALA A 16 0.73 17.49 27.52
CA ALA A 16 0.32 16.30 26.80
C ALA A 16 -0.43 16.74 25.52
N CYS A 17 0.24 16.72 24.37
CA CYS A 17 -0.43 16.71 23.08
C CYS A 17 -0.91 15.28 22.80
N SER A 18 -2.07 14.90 23.34
CA SER A 18 -2.83 13.74 22.85
C SER A 18 -3.67 14.20 21.65
N GLY A 19 -3.03 14.34 20.49
CA GLY A 19 -3.71 14.55 19.21
C GLY A 19 -3.49 13.34 18.32
N SER A 20 -4.56 12.59 18.03
CA SER A 20 -4.49 11.51 17.04
C SER A 20 -4.14 12.12 15.68
N PRO A 21 -3.13 11.62 14.94
CA PRO A 21 -2.76 12.15 13.61
C PRO A 21 -3.77 11.82 12.48
N PHE A 22 -5.02 11.50 12.85
CA PHE A 22 -6.05 10.95 11.97
C PHE A 22 -7.43 11.62 12.18
N GLU A 23 -7.51 12.81 12.77
CA GLU A 23 -8.76 13.56 12.82
C GLU A 23 -8.87 14.51 11.62
N ASP A 24 -9.92 14.32 10.84
CA ASP A 24 -10.38 15.25 9.81
C ASP A 24 -11.15 16.38 10.50
N PRO A 25 -10.94 17.68 10.19
CA PRO A 25 -11.81 18.72 10.68
C PRO A 25 -13.16 18.57 9.98
N THR A 26 -14.21 18.26 10.73
CA THR A 26 -15.58 18.31 10.22
C THR A 26 -15.92 19.75 9.83
N ASP A 27 -15.93 20.06 8.54
CA ASP A 27 -16.50 21.30 8.02
C ASP A 27 -17.95 21.04 7.62
N GLY A 28 -18.88 21.58 8.42
CA GLY A 28 -20.30 21.59 8.13
C GLY A 28 -20.63 22.80 7.27
N GLY A 29 -20.90 22.58 5.99
CA GLY A 29 -21.40 23.61 5.08
C GLY A 29 -22.33 23.02 4.03
N THR A 30 -23.63 23.29 4.16
CA THR A 30 -24.63 23.06 3.11
C THR A 30 -24.68 24.23 2.12
N ASP A 31 -24.86 23.83 0.85
CA ASP A 31 -25.45 24.52 -0.30
C ASP A 31 -24.64 25.54 -1.14
N GLY A 32 -24.57 25.19 -2.44
CA GLY A 32 -25.11 26.05 -3.50
C GLY A 32 -24.15 27.03 -4.18
N GLY A 33 -23.26 26.53 -5.05
CA GLY A 33 -22.47 27.38 -5.95
C GLY A 33 -22.12 26.67 -7.26
N THR A 34 -22.81 27.01 -8.34
CA THR A 34 -22.34 26.78 -9.71
C THR A 34 -21.22 27.77 -10.00
N ASP A 35 -19.98 27.40 -9.76
CA ASP A 35 -18.81 28.17 -10.20
C ASP A 35 -18.20 27.53 -11.44
N GLY A 36 -18.53 28.12 -12.59
CA GLY A 36 -17.81 27.96 -13.84
C GLY A 36 -16.46 28.65 -13.77
N GLY A 37 -15.51 28.02 -13.07
CA GLY A 37 -14.09 28.36 -13.11
C GLY A 37 -13.38 27.57 -14.20
N THR A 38 -12.84 28.26 -15.19
CA THR A 38 -11.78 27.73 -16.06
C THR A 38 -10.49 27.59 -15.25
N ASP A 39 -10.42 26.57 -14.37
CA ASP A 39 -9.14 26.02 -13.93
C ASP A 39 -8.71 25.06 -15.04
N GLY A 40 -7.55 25.30 -15.65
CA GLY A 40 -6.99 24.46 -16.72
C GLY A 40 -6.49 23.11 -16.19
N GLY A 41 -7.36 22.35 -15.52
CA GLY A 41 -7.11 20.98 -15.07
C GLY A 41 -7.58 19.97 -16.11
N ILE A 42 -6.86 18.85 -16.21
CA ILE A 42 -7.23 17.71 -17.05
C ILE A 42 -8.47 17.03 -16.45
N ASP A 43 -9.51 16.85 -17.27
CA ASP A 43 -10.66 15.99 -16.96
C ASP A 43 -10.22 14.53 -17.15
N SER A 44 -9.98 13.81 -16.05
CA SER A 44 -9.62 12.39 -16.07
C SER A 44 -10.80 11.58 -15.52
N ASP A 45 -11.28 10.62 -16.30
CA ASP A 45 -12.36 9.69 -15.96
C ASP A 45 -11.91 8.54 -15.04
N ARG A 46 -10.69 8.61 -14.50
CA ARG A 46 -10.14 7.57 -13.63
C ARG A 46 -10.87 7.51 -12.29
N GLU A 47 -11.16 6.29 -11.84
CA GLU A 47 -11.72 6.05 -10.52
C GLU A 47 -10.60 5.93 -9.49
N LEU A 48 -10.51 6.91 -8.58
CA LEU A 48 -9.58 6.88 -7.46
C LEU A 48 -10.15 6.06 -6.30
N PRO A 49 -9.32 5.35 -5.51
CA PRO A 49 -9.78 4.79 -4.25
C PRO A 49 -10.37 5.87 -3.32
N PRO A 50 -11.32 5.52 -2.44
CA PRO A 50 -11.92 6.48 -1.52
C PRO A 50 -10.87 7.14 -0.62
N GLY A 51 -11.18 8.33 -0.09
CA GLY A 51 -10.30 9.06 0.83
C GLY A 51 -10.46 10.56 0.70
N THR A 52 -9.36 11.30 0.54
CA THR A 52 -9.37 12.76 0.38
C THR A 52 -10.30 13.20 -0.76
N ALA A 53 -11.38 13.91 -0.42
CA ALA A 53 -12.43 14.30 -1.38
C ALA A 53 -11.97 15.35 -2.40
N SER A 54 -11.08 16.26 -2.00
CA SER A 54 -10.52 17.31 -2.87
C SER A 54 -8.99 17.32 -2.77
N PRO A 55 -8.32 16.39 -3.46
CA PRO A 55 -6.86 16.30 -3.41
C PRO A 55 -6.22 17.57 -3.99
N LYS A 56 -5.09 17.97 -3.39
CA LYS A 56 -4.26 19.10 -3.85
C LYS A 56 -2.78 18.70 -3.80
N PRO A 57 -1.92 19.21 -4.70
CA PRO A 57 -0.50 18.87 -4.69
C PRO A 57 0.22 19.38 -3.44
N ASP A 58 -0.25 20.46 -2.81
CA ASP A 58 0.35 21.07 -1.63
C ASP A 58 -0.20 20.54 -0.29
N LYS A 59 -1.08 19.53 -0.32
CA LYS A 59 -1.74 18.96 0.86
C LYS A 59 -1.47 17.46 1.03
N ARG A 60 -1.76 17.00 2.25
CA ARG A 60 -1.88 15.58 2.58
C ARG A 60 -2.94 14.93 1.69
N ILE A 61 -2.66 13.72 1.21
CA ILE A 61 -3.61 12.86 0.50
C ILE A 61 -3.60 11.50 1.18
N VAL A 62 -4.80 10.98 1.48
CA VAL A 62 -5.03 9.68 2.09
C VAL A 62 -5.99 8.90 1.21
N ARG A 63 -5.69 7.63 0.99
CA ARG A 63 -6.52 6.73 0.21
C ARG A 63 -6.71 5.42 0.97
N TYR A 64 -7.91 4.87 0.86
CA TYR A 64 -8.35 3.63 1.50
C TYR A 64 -8.71 2.62 0.42
N GLU A 65 -8.65 1.34 0.76
CA GLU A 65 -9.28 0.31 -0.07
C GLU A 65 -10.79 0.57 -0.19
N ALA A 66 -11.31 0.49 -1.42
CA ALA A 66 -12.74 0.57 -1.63
C ALA A 66 -13.45 -0.60 -0.96
N ARG A 67 -14.62 -0.33 -0.37
CA ARG A 67 -15.46 -1.42 0.17
C ARG A 67 -15.87 -2.35 -0.95
N GLY A 68 -15.80 -3.66 -0.68
CA GLY A 68 -16.39 -4.66 -1.56
C GLY A 68 -17.87 -4.33 -1.79
N THR A 69 -18.33 -4.41 -3.03
CA THR A 69 -19.78 -4.43 -3.28
C THR A 69 -20.31 -5.83 -2.97
N ALA A 70 -21.55 -5.92 -2.48
CA ALA A 70 -22.21 -7.21 -2.31
C ALA A 70 -22.33 -7.88 -3.68
N SER A 71 -21.55 -8.94 -3.90
CA SER A 71 -21.62 -9.75 -5.10
C SER A 71 -22.54 -10.96 -4.88
N THR A 72 -22.83 -11.72 -5.94
CA THR A 72 -23.54 -13.00 -5.82
C THR A 72 -22.78 -14.03 -4.96
N ASP A 73 -21.49 -13.81 -4.72
CA ASP A 73 -20.61 -14.60 -3.86
C ASP A 73 -20.47 -13.99 -2.44
N GLY A 74 -21.21 -12.94 -2.12
CA GLY A 74 -21.11 -12.19 -0.86
C GLY A 74 -20.23 -10.93 -0.95
N ASP A 75 -20.01 -10.28 0.20
CA ASP A 75 -19.06 -9.18 0.38
C ASP A 75 -17.63 -9.74 0.38
N SER A 76 -16.72 -9.12 -0.37
CA SER A 76 -15.31 -9.55 -0.45
C SER A 76 -14.51 -9.31 0.84
N GLY A 77 -15.10 -8.65 1.84
CA GLY A 77 -14.42 -8.27 3.09
C GLY A 77 -13.45 -7.10 2.93
N ASN A 78 -13.41 -6.47 1.75
CA ASN A 78 -12.48 -5.40 1.43
C ASN A 78 -12.92 -4.04 2.01
N GLY A 79 -11.95 -3.17 2.30
CA GLY A 79 -12.22 -1.77 2.64
C GLY A 79 -12.93 -1.55 3.97
N TYR A 80 -12.82 -2.50 4.91
CA TYR A 80 -13.42 -2.40 6.23
C TYR A 80 -12.55 -1.65 7.25
N VAL A 81 -11.23 -1.58 7.03
CA VAL A 81 -10.35 -0.76 7.86
C VAL A 81 -10.66 0.71 7.66
N THR A 82 -11.19 1.36 8.69
CA THR A 82 -11.58 2.78 8.68
C THR A 82 -10.48 3.69 9.18
N LYS A 83 -9.66 3.20 10.11
CA LYS A 83 -8.59 3.97 10.75
C LYS A 83 -7.46 3.06 11.16
N VAL A 84 -6.24 3.55 11.02
CA VAL A 84 -5.05 2.94 11.61
C VAL A 84 -4.25 4.00 12.35
N SER A 85 -3.45 3.60 13.33
CA SER A 85 -2.45 4.50 13.93
C SER A 85 -1.26 3.74 14.47
N TYR A 86 -0.08 4.38 14.47
CA TYR A 86 1.13 3.86 15.07
C TYR A 86 1.55 4.72 16.26
N ASN A 87 1.78 4.10 17.40
CA ASN A 87 2.38 4.73 18.58
C ASN A 87 3.83 4.26 18.72
N ARG A 88 4.77 5.19 18.57
CA ARG A 88 6.21 4.93 18.62
C ARG A 88 6.72 4.65 20.03
N ASP A 89 6.09 5.22 21.06
CA ASP A 89 6.56 5.10 22.45
C ASP A 89 6.31 3.69 22.98
N SER A 90 5.21 3.06 22.57
CA SER A 90 4.82 1.70 22.97
C SER A 90 5.04 0.64 21.89
N ASP A 91 5.50 1.02 20.69
CA ASP A 91 5.56 0.16 19.49
C ASP A 91 4.26 -0.61 19.23
N THR A 92 3.13 0.09 19.33
CA THR A 92 1.79 -0.48 19.13
C THR A 92 1.14 0.10 17.89
N PHE A 93 0.45 -0.75 17.16
CA PHE A 93 -0.35 -0.37 16.01
C PHE A 93 -1.83 -0.53 16.35
N SER A 94 -2.68 0.41 16.00
CA SER A 94 -4.11 0.30 16.21
C SER A 94 -4.85 0.24 14.89
N VAL A 95 -5.89 -0.59 14.83
CA VAL A 95 -6.74 -0.81 13.66
C VAL A 95 -8.19 -0.71 14.11
N ASP A 96 -9.01 0.04 13.37
CA ASP A 96 -10.45 0.15 13.57
C ASP A 96 -11.23 -0.37 12.37
N GLY A 97 -12.46 -0.82 12.63
CA GLY A 97 -13.41 -1.26 11.59
C GLY A 97 -13.42 -2.76 11.28
N LEU A 98 -12.65 -3.58 12.02
CA LEU A 98 -12.62 -5.03 11.84
C LEU A 98 -13.31 -5.76 13.01
N PRO A 99 -14.17 -6.76 12.74
CA PRO A 99 -14.77 -7.56 13.79
C PRO A 99 -13.81 -8.66 14.28
N PHE A 100 -13.86 -8.97 15.58
CA PHE A 100 -13.11 -10.06 16.20
C PHE A 100 -11.59 -10.01 15.94
N ASP A 101 -10.99 -8.82 15.93
CA ASP A 101 -9.56 -8.62 15.70
C ASP A 101 -8.77 -8.29 16.99
N GLY A 102 -9.41 -8.45 18.15
CA GLY A 102 -8.87 -8.13 19.46
C GLY A 102 -9.47 -6.85 20.04
N ASP A 103 -8.67 -6.07 20.75
CA ASP A 103 -9.05 -4.79 21.36
C ASP A 103 -8.55 -3.61 20.51
N ASN A 104 -8.56 -3.77 19.19
CA ASN A 104 -8.03 -2.80 18.22
C ASN A 104 -6.54 -2.46 18.41
N ALA A 105 -5.81 -3.20 19.27
CA ALA A 105 -4.41 -2.98 19.60
C ALA A 105 -3.55 -4.17 19.16
N TYR A 106 -2.67 -3.90 18.21
CA TYR A 106 -1.78 -4.86 17.59
C TYR A 106 -0.36 -4.64 18.11
N THR A 107 0.34 -5.75 18.32
CA THR A 107 1.72 -5.76 18.84
C THR A 107 2.67 -6.29 17.78
N ARG A 108 3.97 -6.00 17.91
CA ARG A 108 4.99 -6.51 16.99
C ARG A 108 4.87 -8.03 16.87
N GLY A 109 4.79 -8.53 15.63
CA GLY A 109 4.62 -9.96 15.38
C GLY A 109 5.73 -10.81 15.99
N THR A 110 5.34 -11.95 16.54
CA THR A 110 6.22 -12.78 17.37
C THR A 110 7.14 -13.69 16.56
N LYS A 111 6.61 -14.30 15.49
CA LYS A 111 7.39 -15.10 14.54
C LYS A 111 7.99 -14.25 13.44
N VAL A 112 7.21 -13.30 12.93
CA VAL A 112 7.62 -12.37 11.88
C VAL A 112 7.40 -10.95 12.40
N GLY A 113 8.48 -10.35 12.90
CA GLY A 113 8.48 -8.97 13.40
C GLY A 113 8.87 -7.93 12.36
N SER A 114 9.12 -8.28 11.10
CA SER A 114 9.35 -7.32 10.01
C SER A 114 9.53 -8.03 8.67
N LEU A 115 9.16 -7.37 7.59
CA LEU A 115 9.59 -7.66 6.21
C LEU A 115 10.61 -6.59 5.79
N GLY A 116 11.85 -6.72 6.28
CA GLY A 116 12.88 -5.70 6.09
C GLY A 116 12.56 -4.38 6.80
N LYS A 117 12.11 -3.37 6.05
CA LYS A 117 11.77 -2.04 6.60
C LYS A 117 10.28 -1.89 6.94
N VAL A 118 9.46 -2.87 6.54
CA VAL A 118 8.03 -2.90 6.81
C VAL A 118 7.81 -3.68 8.10
N ALA A 119 7.13 -3.06 9.04
CA ALA A 119 6.77 -3.67 10.32
C ALA A 119 5.53 -4.55 10.15
N VAL A 120 5.47 -5.69 10.84
CA VAL A 120 4.38 -6.69 10.80
C VAL A 120 3.70 -6.83 12.16
N TYR A 121 2.56 -6.20 12.40
CA TYR A 121 1.86 -6.28 13.69
C TYR A 121 0.80 -7.40 13.68
N GLU A 122 0.52 -7.97 14.85
CA GLU A 122 -0.45 -9.05 15.05
C GLU A 122 -1.53 -8.60 16.03
N GLY A 123 -2.79 -8.83 15.67
CA GLY A 123 -3.93 -8.68 16.57
C GLY A 123 -3.88 -9.74 17.67
N LYS A 124 -4.56 -9.47 18.79
CA LYS A 124 -4.59 -10.42 19.91
C LYS A 124 -5.31 -11.70 19.49
N PRO A 125 -4.77 -12.90 19.80
CA PRO A 125 -5.44 -14.16 19.49
C PRO A 125 -6.64 -14.45 20.42
N THR A 126 -6.71 -13.78 21.57
CA THR A 126 -7.79 -13.93 22.54
C THR A 126 -8.03 -12.60 23.25
N LEU A 127 -9.30 -12.25 23.47
CA LEU A 127 -9.74 -11.11 24.27
C LEU A 127 -10.86 -11.57 25.19
N ASP A 128 -10.74 -11.32 26.50
CA ASP A 128 -11.73 -11.69 27.52
C ASP A 128 -12.20 -13.17 27.45
N GLY A 129 -11.27 -14.06 27.10
CA GLY A 129 -11.54 -15.50 26.94
C GLY A 129 -12.21 -15.91 25.63
N ILE A 130 -12.44 -14.96 24.71
CA ILE A 130 -13.01 -15.19 23.38
C ILE A 130 -11.87 -15.27 22.36
N GLU A 131 -11.82 -16.38 21.62
CA GLU A 131 -10.89 -16.55 20.49
C GLU A 131 -11.18 -15.49 19.41
N GLN A 132 -10.11 -14.87 18.93
CA GLN A 132 -10.19 -13.83 17.92
C GLN A 132 -9.74 -14.38 16.57
N ILE A 133 -10.20 -13.74 15.49
CA ILE A 133 -9.69 -13.98 14.16
C ILE A 133 -8.37 -13.20 14.04
N GLN A 134 -7.26 -13.91 13.97
CA GLN A 134 -5.96 -13.25 14.02
C GLN A 134 -5.65 -12.49 12.72
N HIS A 135 -5.74 -11.17 12.80
CA HIS A 135 -5.34 -10.25 11.74
C HIS A 135 -3.86 -9.91 11.84
N ARG A 136 -3.25 -9.59 10.69
CA ARG A 136 -1.89 -9.05 10.60
C ARG A 136 -1.89 -7.74 9.84
N ALA A 137 -1.12 -6.78 10.33
CA ALA A 137 -0.95 -5.47 9.73
C ALA A 137 0.50 -5.28 9.24
N LEU A 138 0.68 -4.97 7.97
CA LEU A 138 1.93 -4.40 7.47
C LEU A 138 1.90 -2.88 7.66
N TYR A 139 2.98 -2.29 8.14
CA TYR A 139 3.16 -0.85 8.25
C TYR A 139 4.51 -0.43 7.69
N GLY A 140 4.48 0.39 6.64
CA GLY A 140 5.68 0.97 6.04
C GLY A 140 5.62 2.49 6.11
N VAL A 141 6.72 3.11 6.54
CA VAL A 141 6.86 4.57 6.61
C VAL A 141 8.21 4.99 6.06
N SER A 142 8.26 6.11 5.32
CA SER A 142 9.52 6.65 4.83
C SER A 142 10.36 7.20 5.99
N SER A 143 11.68 7.25 5.80
CA SER A 143 12.62 7.74 6.83
C SER A 143 12.35 9.17 7.31
N ASP A 144 11.66 9.97 6.51
CA ASP A 144 11.27 11.35 6.77
C ASP A 144 9.78 11.50 7.12
N GLY A 145 9.05 10.39 7.24
CA GLY A 145 7.61 10.38 7.54
C GLY A 145 6.72 11.03 6.48
N GLN A 146 7.24 11.32 5.28
CA GLN A 146 6.48 12.00 4.24
C GLN A 146 5.47 11.09 3.54
N VAL A 147 5.71 9.78 3.54
CA VAL A 147 4.79 8.80 2.98
C VAL A 147 4.74 7.54 3.84
N GLU A 148 3.57 6.92 3.87
CA GLU A 148 3.35 5.67 4.60
C GLU A 148 2.20 4.86 4.03
N PHE A 149 2.18 3.57 4.34
CA PHE A 149 1.08 2.68 4.05
C PHE A 149 0.84 1.71 5.20
N ALA A 150 -0.40 1.22 5.29
CA ALA A 150 -0.80 0.12 6.13
C ALA A 150 -1.64 -0.88 5.32
N ILE A 151 -1.47 -2.17 5.57
CA ILE A 151 -2.27 -3.24 4.96
C ILE A 151 -2.67 -4.21 6.06
N VAL A 152 -3.95 -4.43 6.26
CA VAL A 152 -4.48 -5.37 7.24
C VAL A 152 -5.25 -6.47 6.52
N ARG A 153 -4.85 -7.71 6.75
CA ARG A 153 -5.48 -8.93 6.22
C ARG A 153 -5.51 -10.01 7.30
N THR A 154 -6.30 -11.05 7.07
CA THR A 154 -6.38 -12.23 7.93
C THR A 154 -6.50 -13.49 7.09
N GLY A 155 -5.95 -14.59 7.62
CA GLY A 155 -6.11 -15.93 7.05
C GLY A 155 -7.19 -16.76 7.73
N GLY A 156 -7.99 -16.16 8.62
CA GLY A 156 -8.98 -16.88 9.43
C GLY A 156 -10.27 -17.25 8.70
N TYR A 157 -10.42 -16.86 7.44
CA TYR A 157 -11.60 -17.12 6.60
C TYR A 157 -11.24 -18.04 5.43
N VAL A 158 -12.24 -18.69 4.85
CA VAL A 158 -12.07 -19.54 3.65
C VAL A 158 -12.16 -18.72 2.36
N ASP A 159 -13.00 -17.68 2.33
CA ASP A 159 -13.30 -16.89 1.12
C ASP A 159 -12.84 -15.44 1.26
N TYR A 160 -11.51 -15.26 1.33
CA TYR A 160 -10.86 -14.02 1.74
C TYR A 160 -11.32 -13.53 3.13
N GLY A 161 -10.52 -12.65 3.73
CA GLY A 161 -10.82 -12.10 5.05
C GLY A 161 -11.31 -10.66 5.00
N PHE A 162 -11.94 -10.22 6.08
CA PHE A 162 -12.16 -8.80 6.33
C PHE A 162 -10.81 -8.08 6.48
N GLY A 163 -10.66 -6.93 5.84
CA GLY A 163 -9.41 -6.20 5.83
C GLY A 163 -9.51 -4.84 5.16
N GLY A 164 -8.35 -4.22 4.99
CA GLY A 164 -8.23 -2.94 4.33
C GLY A 164 -6.78 -2.56 4.08
N PHE A 165 -6.53 -1.70 3.10
CA PHE A 165 -5.27 -0.97 3.01
C PHE A 165 -5.50 0.53 3.10
N ILE A 166 -4.47 1.23 3.55
CA ILE A 166 -4.37 2.69 3.58
C ILE A 166 -3.01 3.06 3.02
N TYR A 167 -2.94 4.06 2.16
CA TYR A 167 -1.67 4.66 1.76
C TYR A 167 -1.82 6.18 1.69
N GLN A 168 -0.76 6.90 2.09
CA GLN A 168 -0.84 8.34 2.19
C GLN A 168 0.48 9.05 1.93
N ARG A 169 0.34 10.28 1.43
CA ARG A 169 1.36 11.32 1.47
C ARG A 169 0.99 12.32 2.55
N ASN A 170 1.91 12.61 3.46
CA ASN A 170 1.73 13.57 4.55
C ASN A 170 2.08 15.01 4.17
N GLY A 171 3.02 15.18 3.23
CA GLY A 171 3.45 16.50 2.76
C GLY A 171 2.89 16.87 1.38
N SER A 172 3.64 17.70 0.68
CA SER A 172 3.33 18.14 -0.68
C SER A 172 4.09 17.32 -1.73
N VAL A 173 3.70 17.51 -2.98
CA VAL A 173 4.49 17.18 -4.16
C VAL A 173 4.71 18.43 -4.98
N THR A 174 5.89 18.50 -5.60
CA THR A 174 6.09 19.35 -6.77
C THR A 174 6.53 18.40 -7.87
N LEU A 175 5.63 18.19 -8.83
CA LEU A 175 5.93 17.42 -10.02
C LEU A 175 6.89 18.22 -10.89
N PRO A 176 7.85 17.57 -11.55
CA PRO A 176 8.65 18.26 -12.54
C PRO A 176 7.75 18.81 -13.66
N ALA A 177 8.02 20.04 -14.11
CA ALA A 177 7.25 20.61 -15.22
C ALA A 177 7.65 19.95 -16.54
N GLU A 178 6.68 19.79 -17.43
CA GLU A 178 6.87 19.28 -18.79
C GLU A 178 8.00 20.02 -19.51
N GLY A 179 8.88 19.28 -20.19
CA GLY A 179 9.97 19.86 -20.98
C GLY A 179 11.11 20.46 -20.15
N THR A 180 11.08 20.30 -18.82
CA THR A 180 12.17 20.74 -17.95
C THR A 180 13.39 19.86 -18.19
N ASN A 181 14.40 20.39 -18.88
CA ASN A 181 15.70 19.75 -19.03
C ASN A 181 16.70 20.34 -18.02
N THR A 182 16.91 19.63 -16.92
CA THR A 182 17.98 19.93 -15.95
C THR A 182 18.99 18.78 -15.91
N ALA A 183 20.13 18.97 -15.22
CA ALA A 183 21.08 17.88 -14.99
C ALA A 183 20.44 16.68 -14.26
N ASP A 184 19.38 16.93 -13.48
CA ASP A 184 18.70 15.93 -12.64
C ASP A 184 17.38 15.40 -13.24
N TYR A 185 16.91 15.96 -14.36
CA TYR A 185 15.58 15.68 -14.92
C TYR A 185 15.52 15.93 -16.44
N ARG A 186 14.97 14.96 -17.18
CA ARG A 186 14.78 15.01 -18.64
C ARG A 186 13.38 14.48 -19.02
N GLY A 187 12.34 14.93 -18.32
CA GLY A 187 10.98 14.42 -18.56
C GLY A 187 10.63 13.10 -17.88
N GLN A 188 11.62 12.35 -17.41
CA GLN A 188 11.41 11.02 -16.83
C GLN A 188 12.07 10.89 -15.45
N ALA A 189 11.45 10.11 -14.56
CA ALA A 189 12.02 9.72 -13.28
C ALA A 189 11.95 8.21 -13.07
N ARG A 190 13.06 7.64 -12.56
CA ARG A 190 13.15 6.22 -12.17
C ARG A 190 13.15 6.08 -10.67
N TYR A 191 12.35 5.17 -10.18
CA TYR A 191 12.16 4.85 -8.77
C TYR A 191 12.52 3.39 -8.49
N LYS A 192 13.07 3.14 -7.30
CA LYS A 192 13.41 1.79 -6.84
C LYS A 192 13.06 1.61 -5.36
N GLY A 193 12.67 0.39 -5.01
CA GLY A 193 12.37 0.02 -3.64
C GLY A 193 12.03 -1.46 -3.51
N LYS A 194 11.36 -1.79 -2.42
CA LYS A 194 10.83 -3.12 -2.13
C LYS A 194 9.31 -3.09 -2.20
N PHE A 195 8.75 -4.26 -2.47
CA PHE A 195 7.33 -4.55 -2.38
C PHE A 195 7.19 -5.64 -1.32
N ASP A 196 6.43 -5.38 -0.26
CA ASP A 196 6.22 -6.31 0.84
C ASP A 196 4.70 -6.50 1.01
N SER A 197 4.23 -7.75 1.09
CA SER A 197 2.82 -8.10 0.89
C SER A 197 2.30 -9.16 1.85
N LEU A 198 0.97 -9.24 1.92
CA LEU A 198 0.21 -10.34 2.51
C LEU A 198 -0.54 -11.07 1.38
N ARG A 199 -0.60 -12.40 1.48
CA ARG A 199 -1.40 -13.25 0.60
C ARG A 199 -2.49 -13.97 1.40
N ASP A 200 -3.74 -13.72 1.07
CA ASP A 200 -4.92 -14.44 1.56
C ASP A 200 -5.63 -15.17 0.41
N PHE A 201 -6.57 -16.07 0.72
CA PHE A 201 -7.06 -17.04 -0.25
C PHE A 201 -8.59 -17.09 -0.28
N LYS A 202 -9.12 -17.45 -1.45
CA LYS A 202 -10.51 -17.88 -1.66
C LYS A 202 -10.56 -19.40 -1.76
N ALA A 203 -11.62 -20.03 -1.27
CA ALA A 203 -11.76 -21.48 -1.10
C ALA A 203 -10.71 -22.15 -0.19
N LYS A 204 -9.97 -21.37 0.61
CA LYS A 204 -8.95 -21.87 1.54
C LYS A 204 -8.65 -20.86 2.65
N SER A 205 -8.44 -21.34 3.88
CA SER A 205 -7.87 -20.53 4.95
C SER A 205 -6.33 -20.53 4.94
N GLY A 206 -5.75 -19.44 5.44
CA GLY A 206 -4.31 -19.24 5.50
C GLY A 206 -3.92 -17.81 5.20
N LEU A 207 -2.72 -17.44 5.65
CA LEU A 207 -2.10 -16.17 5.35
C LEU A 207 -0.61 -16.42 5.10
N GLU A 208 -0.07 -15.78 4.07
CA GLU A 208 1.35 -15.85 3.74
C GLU A 208 1.91 -14.42 3.58
N TYR A 209 3.23 -14.32 3.59
CA TYR A 209 3.93 -13.07 3.27
C TYR A 209 4.54 -13.15 1.88
N GLY A 210 4.57 -12.03 1.18
CA GLY A 210 5.35 -11.88 -0.04
C GLY A 210 6.38 -10.76 0.09
N ARG A 211 7.46 -10.89 -0.67
CA ARG A 211 8.51 -9.88 -0.78
C ARG A 211 9.14 -9.88 -2.15
N ALA A 212 9.42 -8.69 -2.68
CA ALA A 212 10.00 -8.53 -4.00
C ALA A 212 10.81 -7.23 -4.15
N ASP A 213 11.56 -7.16 -5.24
CA ASP A 213 12.13 -5.93 -5.75
C ASP A 213 11.12 -5.20 -6.64
N MET A 214 11.12 -3.87 -6.59
CA MET A 214 10.22 -3.07 -7.41
C MET A 214 10.94 -1.90 -8.07
N THR A 215 10.64 -1.69 -9.35
CA THR A 215 11.01 -0.48 -10.09
C THR A 215 9.78 0.16 -10.73
N MET A 216 9.76 1.48 -10.77
CA MET A 216 8.74 2.27 -11.47
C MET A 216 9.45 3.40 -12.21
N ASP A 217 9.07 3.63 -13.45
CA ASP A 217 9.47 4.80 -14.23
C ASP A 217 8.20 5.61 -14.52
N ILE A 218 8.30 6.92 -14.31
CA ILE A 218 7.25 7.89 -14.66
C ILE A 218 7.81 8.76 -15.77
N ASP A 219 7.06 8.87 -16.85
CA ASP A 219 7.27 9.81 -17.93
C ASP A 219 6.25 10.95 -17.78
N TYR A 220 6.72 12.13 -17.42
CA TYR A 220 5.89 13.31 -17.22
C TYR A 220 5.76 14.15 -18.49
N ASP A 221 6.51 13.81 -19.54
CA ASP A 221 6.60 14.64 -20.75
C ASP A 221 5.90 13.99 -21.95
N ASP A 222 5.71 12.67 -21.94
CA ASP A 222 5.21 11.94 -23.13
C ASP A 222 3.83 11.32 -22.86
N PHE A 223 2.79 12.12 -23.13
CA PHE A 223 1.39 11.81 -23.51
C PHE A 223 0.60 13.13 -23.48
N ASN A 224 -0.06 13.51 -24.59
CA ASN A 224 -0.90 14.71 -24.61
C ASN A 224 -2.10 14.64 -23.64
N ASP A 225 -2.47 13.43 -23.21
CA ASP A 225 -3.55 13.12 -22.26
C ASP A 225 -3.00 12.54 -20.94
N GLY A 226 -1.85 13.02 -20.47
CA GLY A 226 -1.33 12.77 -19.11
C GLY A 226 -0.30 11.65 -18.96
N ASN A 227 0.52 11.74 -17.91
CA ASN A 227 1.80 11.02 -17.73
C ASN A 227 1.74 9.50 -17.92
N GLY A 228 2.80 8.94 -18.52
CA GLY A 228 2.98 7.50 -18.70
C GLY A 228 3.69 6.84 -17.52
N VAL A 229 3.19 5.67 -17.08
CA VAL A 229 3.83 4.91 -15.99
C VAL A 229 4.12 3.48 -16.44
N LYS A 230 5.35 3.05 -16.20
CA LYS A 230 5.76 1.64 -16.36
C LYS A 230 6.52 1.16 -15.13
N GLY A 231 6.57 -0.14 -14.95
CA GLY A 231 7.22 -0.71 -13.78
C GLY A 231 7.17 -2.22 -13.77
N ARG A 232 7.76 -2.78 -12.73
CA ARG A 232 7.77 -4.22 -12.47
C ARG A 232 8.03 -4.57 -11.02
N ILE A 233 7.48 -5.71 -10.60
CA ILE A 233 7.74 -6.38 -9.32
C ILE A 233 8.35 -7.75 -9.64
N TYR A 234 9.60 -7.97 -9.22
CA TYR A 234 10.44 -9.09 -9.63
C TYR A 234 11.25 -9.64 -8.44
N ASN A 235 11.91 -10.79 -8.63
CA ASN A 235 12.59 -11.52 -7.54
C ASN A 235 11.64 -11.79 -6.37
N ARG A 236 10.41 -12.23 -6.69
CA ARG A 236 9.35 -12.48 -5.71
C ARG A 236 9.69 -13.70 -4.87
N LYS A 237 9.46 -13.56 -3.57
CA LYS A 237 9.64 -14.60 -2.56
C LYS A 237 8.38 -14.70 -1.71
N ILE A 238 7.99 -15.92 -1.41
CA ILE A 238 6.82 -16.21 -0.56
C ILE A 238 7.31 -16.87 0.73
N TYR A 239 6.72 -16.46 1.84
CA TYR A 239 6.97 -17.02 3.16
C TYR A 239 5.67 -17.49 3.77
N ASP A 240 5.71 -18.62 4.46
CA ASP A 240 4.59 -19.05 5.29
C ASP A 240 4.36 -18.08 6.46
N ILE A 241 3.28 -18.31 7.20
CA ILE A 241 2.89 -17.47 8.34
C ILE A 241 3.93 -17.42 9.49
N ASN A 242 4.85 -18.38 9.52
CA ASN A 242 5.93 -18.45 10.50
C ASN A 242 7.24 -17.82 9.98
N GLY A 243 7.26 -17.31 8.75
CA GLY A 243 8.43 -16.69 8.14
C GLY A 243 9.39 -17.67 7.45
N LYS A 244 9.00 -18.94 7.26
CA LYS A 244 9.77 -19.90 6.46
C LYS A 244 9.57 -19.56 4.97
N GLU A 245 10.66 -19.40 4.22
CA GLU A 245 10.57 -19.22 2.77
C GLU A 245 10.03 -20.51 2.11
N ILE A 246 8.95 -20.37 1.35
CA ILE A 246 8.25 -21.44 0.63
C ILE A 246 8.18 -21.17 -0.88
N THR A 247 8.97 -20.22 -1.40
CA THR A 247 9.01 -19.84 -2.81
C THR A 247 9.18 -21.06 -3.73
N ASP A 248 10.11 -21.95 -3.40
CA ASP A 248 10.40 -23.14 -4.21
C ASP A 248 9.21 -24.11 -4.25
N GLU A 249 8.38 -24.16 -3.21
CA GLU A 249 7.16 -24.98 -3.18
C GLU A 249 6.12 -24.45 -4.17
N VAL A 250 5.94 -23.12 -4.23
CA VAL A 250 5.03 -22.47 -5.18
C VAL A 250 5.55 -22.60 -6.62
N VAL A 251 6.84 -22.40 -6.85
CA VAL A 251 7.48 -22.50 -8.17
C VAL A 251 7.46 -23.93 -8.69
N ALA A 252 7.66 -24.93 -7.83
CA ALA A 252 7.55 -26.33 -8.20
C ALA A 252 6.12 -26.69 -8.62
N ALA A 253 5.12 -26.20 -7.90
CA ALA A 253 3.71 -26.39 -8.26
C ALA A 253 3.38 -25.72 -9.61
N LEU A 254 3.80 -24.48 -9.82
CA LEU A 254 3.62 -23.79 -11.09
C LEU A 254 4.32 -24.52 -12.25
N SER A 255 5.50 -25.08 -11.99
CA SER A 255 6.23 -25.86 -12.99
C SER A 255 5.49 -27.13 -13.41
N ALA A 256 4.81 -27.78 -12.45
CA ALA A 256 4.01 -28.96 -12.70
C ALA A 256 2.72 -28.62 -13.46
N GLU A 257 2.02 -27.57 -13.06
CA GLU A 257 0.79 -27.10 -13.72
C GLU A 257 1.05 -26.65 -15.17
N SER A 258 2.13 -25.90 -15.39
CA SER A 258 2.47 -25.36 -16.70
C SER A 258 3.13 -26.36 -17.65
N ASP A 259 3.40 -27.59 -17.23
CA ASP A 259 4.21 -28.59 -17.97
C ASP A 259 5.56 -28.02 -18.46
N ARG A 260 6.15 -27.11 -17.68
CA ARG A 260 7.42 -26.44 -17.99
C ARG A 260 8.12 -26.03 -16.72
N LYS A 261 9.43 -26.29 -16.64
CA LYS A 261 10.25 -25.75 -15.55
C LYS A 261 10.18 -24.21 -15.52
N GLN A 262 9.72 -23.67 -14.40
CA GLN A 262 9.79 -22.25 -14.07
C GLN A 262 11.02 -22.00 -13.19
N ASP A 263 11.77 -20.94 -13.48
CA ASP A 263 12.96 -20.57 -12.70
C ASP A 263 12.63 -19.66 -11.50
N GLY A 264 11.37 -19.25 -11.37
CA GLY A 264 10.87 -18.40 -10.30
C GLY A 264 9.42 -18.02 -10.53
N LEU A 265 8.85 -17.25 -9.60
CA LEU A 265 7.51 -16.67 -9.80
C LEU A 265 7.53 -15.62 -10.92
N PRO A 266 6.47 -15.56 -11.76
CA PRO A 266 6.34 -14.55 -12.80
C PRO A 266 6.50 -13.12 -12.28
N GLU A 267 7.18 -12.28 -13.07
CA GLU A 267 7.31 -10.85 -12.82
C GLU A 267 5.97 -10.16 -13.07
N ILE A 268 5.47 -9.41 -12.08
CA ILE A 268 4.30 -8.54 -12.26
C ILE A 268 4.74 -7.29 -13.01
N ARG A 269 4.09 -7.00 -14.14
CA ARG A 269 4.38 -5.87 -15.01
C ARG A 269 3.23 -4.88 -15.00
N PHE A 270 3.58 -3.60 -15.02
CA PHE A 270 2.63 -2.50 -15.17
C PHE A 270 2.18 -2.43 -16.62
N ARG A 271 0.88 -2.28 -16.85
CA ARG A 271 0.37 -1.94 -18.16
C ARG A 271 0.55 -0.44 -18.38
N VAL A 272 1.27 -0.08 -19.44
CA VAL A 272 1.42 1.33 -19.83
C VAL A 272 0.11 1.81 -20.44
N GLN A 273 -0.47 2.85 -19.85
CA GLN A 273 -1.71 3.48 -20.27
C GLN A 273 -1.53 5.00 -20.18
N GLN A 274 -2.24 5.75 -21.00
CA GLN A 274 -2.34 7.21 -20.89
C GLN A 274 -3.23 7.61 -19.71
N GLY A 275 -3.07 8.83 -19.20
CA GLY A 275 -3.99 9.40 -18.20
C GLY A 275 -3.99 8.71 -16.83
N VAL A 276 -2.97 7.89 -16.54
CA VAL A 276 -2.89 7.14 -15.28
C VAL A 276 -2.54 8.02 -14.09
N MET A 277 -2.03 9.23 -14.31
CA MET A 277 -1.55 10.16 -13.28
C MET A 277 -2.18 11.55 -13.43
N ASP A 278 -2.44 12.23 -12.30
CA ASP A 278 -2.88 13.63 -12.28
C ASP A 278 -1.81 14.57 -11.68
N ASP A 279 -2.13 15.87 -11.70
CA ASP A 279 -1.29 16.94 -11.17
C ASP A 279 -1.13 16.88 -9.64
N ASN A 280 -2.05 16.21 -8.94
CA ASN A 280 -1.93 15.95 -7.49
C ASN A 280 -0.86 14.91 -7.18
N GLY A 281 -0.37 14.21 -8.20
CA GLY A 281 0.61 13.16 -8.10
C GLY A 281 0.02 11.79 -7.79
N GLU A 282 -1.29 11.60 -7.90
CA GLU A 282 -1.93 10.31 -7.69
C GLU A 282 -1.90 9.49 -8.97
N ILE A 283 -1.72 8.18 -8.86
CA ILE A 283 -1.57 7.26 -9.99
C ILE A 283 -2.49 6.05 -9.79
N VAL A 284 -3.21 5.66 -10.83
CA VAL A 284 -4.01 4.42 -10.88
C VAL A 284 -3.75 3.70 -12.19
N GLY A 285 -3.55 2.39 -12.12
CA GLY A 285 -3.48 1.59 -13.34
C GLY A 285 -3.53 0.09 -13.07
N THR A 286 -3.27 -0.69 -14.12
CA THR A 286 -3.38 -2.15 -14.08
C THR A 286 -2.02 -2.83 -14.12
N VAL A 287 -1.96 -4.03 -13.53
CA VAL A 287 -0.80 -4.92 -13.55
C VAL A 287 -1.19 -6.34 -13.93
N SER A 288 -0.26 -7.10 -14.49
CA SER A 288 -0.42 -8.53 -14.69
C SER A 288 0.93 -9.25 -14.75
N SER A 289 0.92 -10.56 -14.56
CA SER A 289 2.07 -11.43 -14.79
C SER A 289 1.66 -12.64 -15.63
N SER A 290 2.63 -13.23 -16.33
CA SER A 290 2.43 -14.37 -17.21
C SER A 290 3.66 -15.26 -17.27
N TYR A 291 3.45 -16.53 -17.64
CA TYR A 291 4.51 -17.52 -17.85
C TYR A 291 4.32 -18.24 -19.19
N TYR A 292 5.34 -19.00 -19.58
CA TYR A 292 5.25 -19.91 -20.73
C TYR A 292 4.91 -21.32 -20.25
N ASN A 293 3.98 -22.00 -20.92
CA ASN A 293 3.67 -23.40 -20.66
C ASN A 293 4.58 -24.36 -21.49
N GLY A 294 4.37 -25.67 -21.36
CA GLY A 294 5.12 -26.73 -22.05
C GLY A 294 5.03 -26.67 -23.57
N SER A 295 3.93 -26.13 -24.11
CA SER A 295 3.73 -25.90 -25.55
C SER A 295 4.39 -24.61 -26.06
N GLY A 296 4.92 -23.77 -25.17
CA GLY A 296 5.47 -22.45 -25.48
C GLY A 296 4.43 -21.34 -25.63
N ALA A 297 3.17 -21.58 -25.26
CA ALA A 297 2.13 -20.57 -25.20
C ALA A 297 2.29 -19.70 -23.94
N ILE A 298 1.85 -18.44 -24.02
CA ILE A 298 1.82 -17.52 -22.87
C ILE A 298 0.50 -17.71 -22.13
N GLU A 299 0.58 -17.94 -20.82
CA GLU A 299 -0.58 -18.06 -19.93
C GLU A 299 -0.50 -16.98 -18.84
N GLY A 300 -1.66 -16.43 -18.49
CA GLY A 300 -1.77 -15.47 -17.39
C GLY A 300 -1.59 -16.18 -16.04
N PHE A 301 -0.88 -15.52 -15.12
CA PHE A 301 -0.71 -16.03 -13.75
C PHE A 301 -1.58 -15.26 -12.76
N GLU A 302 -1.48 -13.93 -12.79
CA GLU A 302 -2.31 -13.07 -11.95
C GLU A 302 -2.51 -11.71 -12.63
N GLN A 303 -3.54 -10.99 -12.20
CA GLN A 303 -3.83 -9.63 -12.66
C GLN A 303 -4.46 -8.80 -11.56
N GLY A 304 -4.39 -7.46 -11.70
CA GLY A 304 -5.07 -6.57 -10.80
C GLY A 304 -4.68 -5.11 -11.00
N ASN A 305 -4.73 -4.34 -9.92
CA ASN A 305 -4.57 -2.89 -9.94
C ASN A 305 -3.40 -2.43 -9.06
N TYR A 306 -2.86 -1.27 -9.40
CA TYR A 306 -1.97 -0.53 -8.52
C TYR A 306 -2.50 0.88 -8.31
N TYR A 307 -2.22 1.40 -7.13
CA TYR A 307 -2.58 2.74 -6.71
C TYR A 307 -1.37 3.40 -6.04
N ALA A 308 -1.06 4.64 -6.39
CA ALA A 308 0.13 5.32 -5.89
C ALA A 308 -0.08 6.82 -5.70
N ILE A 309 0.75 7.42 -4.84
CA ILE A 309 0.88 8.87 -4.67
C ILE A 309 2.37 9.24 -4.71
N VAL A 310 2.71 10.24 -5.51
CA VAL A 310 4.04 10.85 -5.59
C VAL A 310 4.18 11.94 -4.52
N SER A 311 5.36 12.03 -3.92
CA SER A 311 5.66 12.96 -2.82
C SER A 311 7.03 13.61 -2.96
N GLY A 312 7.14 14.82 -2.42
CA GLY A 312 8.38 15.58 -2.29
C GLY A 312 8.52 16.68 -3.34
N LYS A 313 9.41 17.63 -3.04
CA LYS A 313 9.66 18.84 -3.86
C LYS A 313 10.22 18.56 -5.26
N ASN A 314 10.70 17.35 -5.50
CA ASN A 314 11.22 16.91 -6.79
C ASN A 314 10.70 15.51 -7.13
N ALA A 315 9.46 15.19 -6.71
CA ALA A 315 8.91 13.84 -6.84
C ALA A 315 9.91 12.78 -6.36
N GLU A 316 10.36 12.88 -5.12
CA GLU A 316 11.49 12.08 -4.62
C GLU A 316 11.07 10.68 -4.18
N ARG A 317 9.77 10.50 -3.93
CA ARG A 317 9.19 9.26 -3.40
C ARG A 317 7.87 8.94 -4.07
N VAL A 318 7.59 7.65 -4.16
CA VAL A 318 6.26 7.13 -4.49
C VAL A 318 5.86 6.15 -3.39
N VAL A 319 4.64 6.28 -2.90
CA VAL A 319 4.02 5.28 -2.02
C VAL A 319 2.81 4.71 -2.71
N GLY A 320 2.49 3.45 -2.45
CA GLY A 320 1.30 2.86 -3.03
C GLY A 320 1.07 1.43 -2.60
N VAL A 321 0.02 0.85 -3.19
CA VAL A 321 -0.42 -0.52 -2.99
C VAL A 321 -0.63 -1.17 -4.35
N VAL A 322 -0.32 -2.46 -4.45
CA VAL A 322 -0.71 -3.32 -5.56
C VAL A 322 -1.58 -4.45 -5.01
N VAL A 323 -2.69 -4.73 -5.69
CA VAL A 323 -3.56 -5.86 -5.41
C VAL A 323 -3.63 -6.71 -6.68
N VAL A 324 -3.25 -7.97 -6.59
CA VAL A 324 -3.39 -8.94 -7.68
C VAL A 324 -4.11 -10.19 -7.21
N GLU A 325 -4.88 -10.80 -8.10
CA GLU A 325 -5.52 -12.09 -7.88
C GLU A 325 -5.16 -13.06 -9.02
N GLY A 326 -5.02 -14.34 -8.66
CA GLY A 326 -4.69 -15.42 -9.58
C GLY A 326 -4.83 -16.78 -8.90
N ASP A 327 -4.92 -17.85 -9.69
CA ASP A 327 -5.03 -19.20 -9.14
C ASP A 327 -3.73 -19.62 -8.43
N ASP A 328 -3.85 -20.25 -7.27
CA ASP A 328 -2.68 -20.79 -6.58
C ASP A 328 -2.29 -22.15 -7.20
N PRO A 329 -1.09 -22.29 -7.76
CA PRO A 329 -0.71 -23.49 -8.50
C PRO A 329 -0.60 -24.73 -7.58
N ARG A 330 -0.56 -24.55 -6.25
CA ARG A 330 -0.48 -25.64 -5.29
C ARG A 330 -1.82 -26.35 -5.09
N TRP A 331 -2.95 -25.68 -5.38
CA TRP A 331 -4.29 -26.20 -5.07
C TRP A 331 -5.31 -25.83 -6.14
N SER A 332 -5.92 -26.85 -6.75
CA SER A 332 -7.00 -26.67 -7.71
C SER A 332 -8.21 -25.97 -7.07
N GLY A 333 -8.73 -24.95 -7.74
CA GLY A 333 -9.91 -24.19 -7.31
C GLY A 333 -9.66 -23.19 -6.19
N VAL A 334 -8.40 -22.92 -5.82
CA VAL A 334 -8.02 -21.91 -4.83
C VAL A 334 -7.45 -20.70 -5.55
N THR A 335 -8.03 -19.53 -5.30
CA THR A 335 -7.49 -18.25 -5.78
C THR A 335 -6.70 -17.59 -4.65
N THR A 336 -5.55 -17.03 -4.97
CA THR A 336 -4.79 -16.18 -4.06
C THR A 336 -5.01 -14.72 -4.41
N ARG A 337 -5.15 -13.89 -3.38
CA ARG A 337 -5.02 -12.44 -3.47
C ARG A 337 -3.74 -12.00 -2.80
N GLU A 338 -2.88 -11.30 -3.52
CA GLU A 338 -1.69 -10.66 -2.96
C GLU A 338 -1.93 -9.15 -2.85
N THR A 339 -1.97 -8.62 -1.62
CA THR A 339 -2.03 -7.18 -1.34
C THR A 339 -0.69 -6.74 -0.78
N GLY A 340 0.04 -5.91 -1.52
CA GLY A 340 1.35 -5.43 -1.07
C GLY A 340 1.53 -3.94 -1.19
N GLY A 341 2.33 -3.39 -0.27
CA GLY A 341 2.63 -1.98 -0.19
C GLY A 341 4.06 -1.71 -0.62
N PHE A 342 4.30 -0.51 -1.13
CA PHE A 342 5.63 -0.09 -1.54
C PHE A 342 5.91 1.36 -1.18
N ILE A 343 7.18 1.64 -0.90
CA ILE A 343 7.75 2.99 -0.87
C ILE A 343 8.99 2.98 -1.76
N LEU A 344 8.92 3.65 -2.90
CA LEU A 344 10.01 3.75 -3.86
C LEU A 344 10.70 5.10 -3.72
N LYS A 345 12.02 5.11 -3.89
CA LYS A 345 12.83 6.32 -3.89
C LYS A 345 13.33 6.62 -5.29
N ARG A 346 13.26 7.90 -5.70
CA ARG A 346 13.83 8.37 -6.96
C ARG A 346 15.34 8.11 -6.98
N LYS A 347 15.82 7.48 -8.05
CA LYS A 347 17.25 7.37 -8.33
C LYS A 347 17.70 8.71 -8.91
N LYS A 348 18.70 9.36 -8.31
CA LYS A 348 19.35 10.53 -8.92
C LYS A 348 19.94 10.13 -10.27
N ALA A 349 19.86 11.01 -11.26
CA ALA A 349 20.57 10.82 -12.51
C ALA A 349 22.07 10.64 -12.18
N SER A 350 22.71 9.64 -12.76
CA SER A 350 24.16 9.54 -12.67
C SER A 350 24.74 10.73 -13.44
N THR A 351 25.45 11.61 -12.75
CA THR A 351 26.38 12.55 -13.40
C THR A 351 27.43 11.71 -14.10
N ASN A 352 27.48 11.77 -15.42
CA ASN A 352 28.52 11.13 -16.23
C ASN A 352 29.90 11.71 -15.92
#